data_AF-A0A3N7JDB8-F1
#
_entry.id   AF-A0A3N7JDB8-F1
#
_cell.length_a   1.000
_cell.length_b   1.000
_cell.length_c   1.000
_cell.angle_alpha   90.00
_cell.angle_beta   90.00
_cell.angle_gamma   90.00
#
_symmetry.space_group_name_H-M   'P 1'
#
loop_
_entity.id
_entity.type
_entity.pdbx_description
1 polymer ?
#
loop_
_entity_poly.entity_id
_entity_poly.type
_entity_poly.pdbx_seq_one_letter_code
_entity_poly.pdbx_strand_id
1 'polypeptide(L)'
;FRIGNHMRLTGQFDYAWNADNLQYVSSVQPPADTDGQTEYVMGRMKQKTYGVTVNIQVNVTPDISIQYYGSPFTSVAKYDNFKLAADTRSRSYSNRFYRIADNDISLNDGHYFVDGSNGQLSFKNPDFSFNELRSNLVARWEYLPGSTLYLVWQHNRSYQDIIYHPGWESNLDRMFGLPATNTFMIKINYWFNR
;
A
#
# COMPACT_ATOMS: atom_id res chain seq x y z
N PHE A 1 22.57 9.31 14.60
CA PHE A 1 23.52 10.40 14.27
C PHE A 1 23.01 11.70 14.84
N ARG A 2 23.78 12.38 15.71
CA ARG A 2 23.46 13.71 16.23
C ARG A 2 24.24 14.74 15.39
N ILE A 3 23.55 15.39 14.46
CA ILE A 3 24.12 16.49 13.67
C ILE A 3 23.61 17.79 14.31
N GLY A 4 24.44 18.43 15.14
CA GLY A 4 24.28 19.80 15.67
C GLY A 4 23.10 20.07 16.64
N ASN A 5 23.26 21.06 17.52
CA ASN A 5 22.21 21.55 18.43
C ASN A 5 21.00 22.21 17.72
N HIS A 6 21.00 22.24 16.38
CA HIS A 6 20.02 22.94 15.55
C HIS A 6 19.26 22.00 14.60
N MET A 7 19.52 20.68 14.65
CA MET A 7 18.81 19.72 13.82
C MET A 7 18.56 18.40 14.54
N ARG A 8 17.32 17.89 14.41
CA ARG A 8 16.91 16.55 14.81
C ARG A 8 16.39 15.81 13.59
N LEU A 9 17.00 14.68 13.29
CA LEU A 9 16.55 13.74 12.28
C LEU A 9 16.23 12.41 12.97
N THR A 10 15.03 11.89 12.76
CA THR A 10 14.63 10.54 13.19
C THR A 10 14.09 9.81 11.97
N GLY A 11 14.57 8.59 11.74
CA GLY A 11 14.13 7.74 10.66
C GLY A 11 13.79 6.35 11.19
N GLN A 12 12.75 5.75 10.65
CA GLN A 12 12.36 4.37 10.89
C GLN A 12 12.13 3.69 9.55
N PHE A 13 12.62 2.46 9.43
CA PHE A 13 12.39 1.60 8.28
C PHE A 13 11.70 0.33 8.77
N ASP A 14 10.59 -0.02 8.13
CA ASP A 14 9.77 -1.17 8.46
C ASP A 14 9.71 -2.07 7.23
N TYR A 15 10.01 -3.35 7.42
CA TYR A 15 9.86 -4.38 6.41
C TYR A 15 9.10 -5.56 6.99
N ALA A 16 8.03 -5.95 6.30
CA ALA A 16 7.22 -7.10 6.66
C ALA A 16 7.03 -8.01 5.45
N TRP A 17 7.09 -9.32 5.71
CA TRP A 17 6.74 -10.35 4.74
C TRP A 17 5.67 -11.24 5.33
N ASN A 18 4.63 -11.50 4.55
CA ASN A 18 3.53 -12.39 4.88
C ASN A 18 3.36 -13.41 3.76
N ALA A 19 3.13 -14.67 4.13
CA ALA A 19 2.78 -15.73 3.22
C ALA A 19 1.60 -16.52 3.79
N ASP A 20 0.44 -16.44 3.13
CA ASP A 20 -0.74 -17.23 3.45
C ASP A 20 -1.00 -18.24 2.33
N ASN A 21 -1.17 -19.52 2.66
CA ASN A 21 -1.40 -20.57 1.67
C ASN A 21 -2.86 -20.70 1.22
N LEU A 22 -3.80 -20.10 1.98
CA LEU A 22 -5.24 -20.18 1.80
C LEU A 22 -5.88 -18.80 1.95
N GLN A 23 -5.45 -17.85 1.12
CA GLN A 23 -6.10 -16.54 1.01
C GLN A 23 -7.29 -16.62 0.05
N TYR A 24 -8.41 -16.01 0.42
CA TYR A 24 -9.58 -15.88 -0.46
C TYR A 24 -9.27 -14.98 -1.67
N VAL A 25 -9.65 -15.43 -2.87
CA VAL A 25 -9.44 -14.72 -4.13
C VAL A 25 -10.76 -14.27 -4.75
N SER A 26 -11.69 -15.19 -4.97
CA SER A 26 -12.95 -14.91 -5.64
C SER A 26 -14.00 -15.97 -5.37
N SER A 27 -15.28 -15.60 -5.48
CA SER A 27 -16.41 -16.51 -5.53
C SER A 27 -16.90 -16.57 -6.97
N VAL A 28 -16.94 -17.75 -7.56
CA VAL A 28 -17.39 -17.96 -8.94
C VAL A 28 -18.73 -18.69 -8.89
N GLN A 29 -19.74 -18.10 -9.51
CA GLN A 29 -21.03 -18.75 -9.69
C GLN A 29 -21.01 -19.51 -11.01
N PRO A 30 -21.53 -20.75 -11.04
CA PRO A 30 -21.68 -21.48 -12.30
C PRO A 30 -22.70 -20.78 -13.21
N PRO A 31 -22.63 -20.99 -14.54
CA PRO A 31 -23.61 -20.46 -15.49
C PRO A 31 -25.04 -20.85 -15.10
N ALA A 32 -26.00 -19.96 -15.35
CA ALA A 32 -27.38 -20.04 -14.86
C ALA A 32 -28.15 -21.35 -15.17
N ASP A 33 -27.68 -22.15 -16.13
CA ASP A 33 -28.26 -23.44 -16.50
C ASP A 33 -27.63 -24.65 -15.79
N THR A 34 -26.69 -24.44 -14.86
CA THR A 34 -26.04 -25.50 -14.08
C THR A 34 -26.51 -25.42 -12.63
N ASP A 35 -27.03 -26.51 -12.07
CA ASP A 35 -27.43 -26.65 -10.65
C ASP A 35 -26.20 -26.73 -9.71
N GLY A 36 -25.19 -25.91 -9.99
CA GLY A 36 -23.90 -25.92 -9.33
C GLY A 36 -23.88 -24.99 -8.10
N GLN A 37 -23.10 -25.39 -7.10
CA GLN A 37 -22.84 -24.56 -5.93
C GLN A 37 -21.82 -23.46 -6.26
N THR A 38 -21.87 -22.33 -5.54
CA THR A 38 -20.84 -21.28 -5.66
C THR A 38 -19.49 -21.87 -5.27
N GLU A 39 -18.51 -21.76 -6.17
CA GLU A 39 -17.16 -22.22 -5.91
C GLU A 39 -16.29 -21.08 -5.38
N TYR A 40 -15.52 -21.37 -4.32
CA TYR A 40 -14.61 -20.39 -3.73
C TYR A 40 -13.18 -20.67 -4.18
N VAL A 41 -12.62 -19.71 -4.91
CA VAL A 41 -11.22 -19.72 -5.33
C VAL A 41 -10.37 -19.15 -4.20
N MET A 42 -9.36 -19.93 -3.82
CA MET A 42 -8.34 -19.59 -2.85
C MET A 42 -6.97 -19.60 -3.55
N GLY A 43 -6.01 -18.85 -3.01
CA GLY A 43 -4.65 -18.80 -3.55
C GLY A 43 -3.63 -18.70 -2.44
N ARG A 44 -2.37 -19.03 -2.74
CA ARG A 44 -1.26 -18.68 -1.87
C ARG A 44 -0.90 -17.23 -2.12
N MET A 45 -1.12 -16.36 -1.14
CA MET A 45 -0.72 -14.96 -1.16
C MET A 45 0.70 -14.82 -0.59
N LYS A 46 1.58 -14.13 -1.32
CA LYS A 46 2.88 -13.67 -0.83
C LYS A 46 2.87 -12.15 -0.85
N GLN A 47 2.81 -11.53 0.32
CA GLN A 47 2.77 -10.08 0.49
C GLN A 47 4.09 -9.57 1.06
N LYS A 48 4.60 -8.50 0.48
CA LYS A 48 5.77 -7.75 0.98
C LYS A 48 5.34 -6.31 1.22
N THR A 49 5.56 -5.84 2.43
CA THR A 49 5.24 -4.48 2.84
C THR A 49 6.51 -3.78 3.28
N TYR A 50 6.68 -2.56 2.81
CA TYR A 50 7.81 -1.71 3.11
C TYR A 50 7.28 -0.34 3.54
N GLY A 51 7.80 0.18 4.63
CA GLY A 51 7.46 1.49 5.16
C GLY A 51 8.72 2.24 5.54
N VAL A 52 8.75 3.54 5.27
CA VAL A 52 9.77 4.42 5.82
C VAL A 52 9.05 5.58 6.48
N THR A 53 9.46 5.93 7.69
CA THR A 53 9.00 7.14 8.38
C THR A 53 10.19 8.03 8.65
N VAL A 54 10.13 9.27 8.17
CA VAL A 54 11.17 10.29 8.36
C VAL A 54 10.55 11.49 9.08
N ASN A 55 11.21 11.91 10.14
CA ASN A 55 10.91 13.11 10.91
C ASN A 55 12.15 13.99 10.96
N ILE A 56 12.04 15.21 10.45
CA ILE A 56 13.11 16.20 10.39
C ILE A 56 12.64 17.45 11.13
N GLN A 57 13.48 17.99 11.99
CA GLN A 57 13.30 19.29 12.62
C GLN A 57 14.61 20.05 12.50
N VAL A 58 14.58 21.24 11.92
CA VAL A 58 15.75 22.07 11.67
C VAL A 58 15.44 23.50 12.08
N ASN A 59 16.32 24.09 12.89
CA ASN A 59 16.33 25.53 13.16
C ASN A 59 17.38 26.15 12.23
N VAL A 60 16.92 26.77 11.14
CA VAL A 60 17.80 27.36 10.11
C VAL A 60 18.46 28.62 10.66
N THR A 61 17.69 29.44 11.38
CA THR A 61 18.13 30.59 12.18
C THR A 61 17.41 30.55 13.53
N PRO A 62 17.78 31.38 14.53
CA PRO A 62 17.01 31.49 15.77
C PRO A 62 15.52 31.80 15.54
N ASP A 63 15.21 32.46 14.42
CA ASP A 63 13.87 32.92 14.08
C ASP A 63 13.13 32.01 13.08
N ILE A 64 13.83 31.08 12.41
CA ILE A 64 13.27 30.20 11.38
C ILE A 64 13.43 28.73 11.78
N SER A 65 12.30 28.04 11.95
CA SER A 65 12.27 26.60 12.21
C SER A 65 11.44 25.88 11.16
N ILE A 66 11.92 24.73 10.69
CA ILE A 66 11.27 23.87 9.72
C ILE A 66 11.09 22.49 10.34
N GLN A 67 9.87 21.97 10.27
CA GLN A 67 9.55 20.60 10.63
C GLN A 67 8.99 19.88 9.40
N TYR A 68 9.46 18.67 9.16
CA TYR A 68 9.04 17.84 8.05
C TYR A 68 8.78 16.42 8.53
N TYR A 69 7.64 15.89 8.13
CA TYR A 69 7.24 14.50 8.29
C TYR A 69 7.03 13.92 6.90
N GLY A 70 7.63 12.75 6.63
CA GLY A 70 7.41 12.00 5.40
C GLY A 70 7.27 10.52 5.71
N SER A 71 6.26 9.88 5.14
CA SER A 71 5.93 8.47 5.40
C SER A 71 5.52 7.78 4.11
N PRO A 72 6.47 7.43 3.21
CA PRO A 72 6.19 6.54 2.10
C PRO A 72 5.94 5.10 2.58
N PHE A 73 4.95 4.47 1.97
CA PHE A 73 4.49 3.12 2.28
C PHE A 73 4.13 2.41 0.98
N THR A 74 4.64 1.19 0.79
CA THR A 74 4.19 0.32 -0.32
C THR A 74 3.98 -1.10 0.15
N SER A 75 2.94 -1.74 -0.39
CA SER A 75 2.60 -3.12 -0.12
C SER A 75 2.24 -3.82 -1.41
N VAL A 76 2.98 -4.87 -1.75
CA VAL A 76 2.76 -5.68 -2.96
C VAL A 76 2.35 -7.08 -2.56
N ALA A 77 1.34 -7.63 -3.22
CA ALA A 77 0.91 -9.00 -3.03
C ALA A 77 0.85 -9.74 -4.37
N LYS A 78 1.45 -10.92 -4.39
CA LYS A 78 1.40 -11.86 -5.51
C LYS A 78 0.69 -13.14 -5.09
N TYR A 79 -0.21 -13.61 -5.93
CA TYR A 79 -0.93 -14.85 -5.75
C TYR A 79 -0.37 -15.93 -6.69
N ASP A 80 -0.21 -17.13 -6.14
CA ASP A 80 0.13 -18.31 -6.91
C ASP A 80 -0.55 -19.54 -6.30
N ASN A 81 -0.43 -20.71 -6.95
CA ASN A 81 -0.94 -21.98 -6.40
C ASN A 81 -2.43 -21.89 -6.01
N PHE A 82 -3.26 -21.64 -7.03
CA PHE A 82 -4.70 -21.51 -6.87
C PHE A 82 -5.36 -22.85 -6.53
N LYS A 83 -6.43 -22.76 -5.74
CA LYS A 83 -7.14 -23.91 -5.16
C LYS A 83 -8.62 -23.60 -5.13
N LEU A 84 -9.45 -24.62 -5.27
CA LEU A 84 -10.90 -24.54 -5.03
C LEU A 84 -11.20 -25.06 -3.64
N ALA A 85 -12.04 -24.35 -2.89
CA ALA A 85 -12.48 -24.81 -1.58
C ALA A 85 -13.29 -26.12 -1.70
N ALA A 86 -13.00 -27.08 -0.84
CA ALA A 86 -13.70 -28.35 -0.72
C ALA A 86 -14.30 -28.48 0.69
N ASP A 87 -13.89 -29.49 1.48
CA ASP A 87 -14.32 -29.61 2.89
C ASP A 87 -13.49 -28.70 3.81
N THR A 88 -13.83 -27.41 3.86
CA THR A 88 -13.09 -26.40 4.65
C THR A 88 -13.03 -26.71 6.15
N ARG A 89 -13.91 -27.57 6.66
CA ARG A 89 -13.95 -28.00 8.07
C ARG A 89 -13.12 -29.25 8.34
N SER A 90 -12.59 -29.90 7.31
CA SER A 90 -11.81 -31.13 7.46
C SER A 90 -10.62 -30.95 8.39
N ARG A 91 -10.31 -31.95 9.22
CA ARG A 91 -9.08 -31.93 10.03
C ARG A 91 -7.82 -32.11 9.18
N SER A 92 -7.94 -32.76 8.03
CA SER A 92 -6.84 -32.93 7.08
C SER A 92 -6.74 -31.73 6.15
N TYR A 93 -5.58 -31.09 6.09
CA TYR A 93 -5.33 -29.92 5.25
C TYR A 93 -5.59 -30.20 3.76
N SER A 94 -5.19 -31.38 3.26
CA SER A 94 -5.35 -31.77 1.85
C SER A 94 -6.81 -31.90 1.41
N ASN A 95 -7.73 -32.17 2.34
CA ASN A 95 -9.15 -32.39 2.03
C ASN A 95 -9.94 -31.06 2.02
N ARG A 96 -9.32 -29.97 2.48
CA ARG A 96 -9.95 -28.65 2.53
C ARG A 96 -10.05 -27.98 1.17
N PHE A 97 -9.30 -28.46 0.19
CA PHE A 97 -9.23 -27.83 -1.12
C PHE A 97 -8.83 -28.81 -2.22
N TYR A 98 -9.26 -28.52 -3.45
CA TYR A 98 -8.71 -29.10 -4.67
C TYR A 98 -7.67 -28.14 -5.23
N ARG A 99 -6.45 -28.61 -5.48
CA ARG A 99 -5.43 -27.78 -6.13
C ARG A 99 -5.72 -27.72 -7.63
N ILE A 100 -5.71 -26.52 -8.21
CA ILE A 100 -5.74 -26.32 -9.66
C ILE A 100 -4.33 -26.59 -10.20
N ALA A 101 -4.22 -27.47 -11.20
CA ALA A 101 -2.93 -27.76 -11.81
C ALA A 101 -2.46 -26.59 -12.66
N ASP A 102 -1.15 -26.38 -12.73
CA ASP A 102 -0.57 -25.24 -13.46
C ASP A 102 -0.84 -25.33 -14.98
N ASN A 103 -1.16 -26.53 -15.50
CA ASN A 103 -1.56 -26.75 -16.90
C ASN A 103 -3.04 -26.42 -17.17
N ASP A 104 -3.88 -26.42 -16.13
CA ASP A 104 -5.32 -26.21 -16.25
C ASP A 104 -5.69 -24.73 -16.09
N ILE A 105 -4.70 -23.86 -15.81
CA ILE A 105 -4.91 -22.44 -15.58
C ILE A 105 -4.10 -21.60 -16.57
N SER A 106 -4.78 -20.66 -17.22
CA SER A 106 -4.16 -19.69 -18.12
C SER A 106 -4.54 -18.26 -17.71
N LEU A 107 -3.63 -17.30 -17.89
CA LEU A 107 -3.87 -15.88 -17.65
C LEU A 107 -4.05 -15.18 -18.99
N ASN A 108 -5.21 -14.57 -19.21
CA ASN A 108 -5.49 -13.76 -20.38
C ASN A 108 -6.24 -12.48 -19.98
N ASP A 109 -5.82 -11.33 -20.51
CA ASP A 109 -6.41 -10.01 -20.25
C ASP A 109 -6.69 -9.69 -18.75
N GLY A 110 -5.79 -10.11 -17.86
CA GLY A 110 -5.92 -9.87 -16.41
C GLY A 110 -6.94 -10.77 -15.69
N HIS A 111 -7.43 -11.81 -16.38
CA HIS A 111 -8.29 -12.86 -15.83
C HIS A 111 -7.64 -14.22 -15.95
N TYR A 112 -7.76 -15.02 -14.90
CA TYR A 112 -7.41 -16.43 -14.93
C TYR A 112 -8.60 -17.23 -15.46
N PHE A 113 -8.33 -18.12 -16.40
CA PHE A 113 -9.25 -19.10 -16.94
C PHE A 113 -8.78 -20.48 -16.49
N VAL A 114 -9.67 -21.24 -15.89
CA VAL A 114 -9.41 -22.60 -15.41
C VAL A 114 -10.28 -23.55 -16.22
N ASP A 115 -9.64 -24.40 -17.02
CA ASP A 115 -10.29 -25.44 -17.80
C ASP A 115 -10.13 -26.76 -17.04
N GLY A 116 -11.06 -27.04 -16.12
CA GLY A 116 -11.03 -28.25 -15.29
C GLY A 116 -12.02 -29.30 -15.74
N SER A 117 -11.88 -30.52 -15.24
CA SER A 117 -12.84 -31.62 -15.43
C SER A 117 -14.26 -31.29 -14.92
N ASN A 118 -14.38 -30.28 -14.05
CA ASN A 118 -15.63 -29.88 -13.39
C ASN A 118 -16.29 -28.63 -14.01
N GLY A 119 -15.71 -28.08 -15.09
CA GLY A 119 -16.24 -26.90 -15.78
C GLY A 119 -15.18 -25.83 -16.04
N GLN A 120 -15.59 -24.83 -16.82
CA GLN A 120 -14.78 -23.65 -17.11
C GLN A 120 -15.05 -22.56 -16.07
N LEU A 121 -14.02 -22.13 -15.36
CA LEU A 121 -14.11 -21.09 -14.33
C LEU A 121 -13.23 -19.91 -14.73
N SER A 122 -13.68 -18.68 -14.46
CA SER A 122 -12.84 -17.51 -14.62
C SER A 122 -12.91 -16.58 -13.42
N PHE A 123 -11.77 -15.98 -13.07
CA PHE A 123 -11.67 -15.01 -11.99
C PHE A 123 -10.61 -13.96 -12.30
N LYS A 124 -10.78 -12.75 -11.76
CA LYS A 124 -9.83 -11.64 -11.95
C LYS A 124 -8.50 -11.96 -11.29
N ASN A 125 -7.38 -11.54 -11.89
CA ASN A 125 -6.08 -11.61 -11.25
C ASN A 125 -6.10 -10.84 -9.90
N PRO A 126 -5.88 -11.51 -8.76
CA PRO A 126 -5.93 -10.88 -7.44
C PRO A 126 -4.63 -10.17 -7.04
N ASP A 127 -3.60 -10.24 -7.88
CA ASP A 127 -2.36 -9.50 -7.67
C ASP A 127 -2.65 -8.00 -7.47
N PHE A 128 -1.96 -7.37 -6.52
CA PHE A 128 -2.11 -5.94 -6.29
C PHE A 128 -0.81 -5.29 -5.82
N SER A 129 -0.72 -3.99 -6.09
CA SER A 129 0.29 -3.10 -5.50
C SER A 129 -0.40 -1.89 -4.90
N PHE A 130 -0.15 -1.61 -3.62
CA PHE A 130 -0.67 -0.45 -2.92
C PHE A 130 0.47 0.50 -2.58
N ASN A 131 0.33 1.78 -2.92
CA ASN A 131 1.32 2.81 -2.67
C ASN A 131 0.67 4.02 -2.00
N GLU A 132 1.30 4.50 -0.92
CA GLU A 132 0.84 5.65 -0.17
C GLU A 132 2.02 6.53 0.26
N LEU A 133 1.88 7.84 0.11
CA LEU A 133 2.83 8.83 0.60
C LEU A 133 2.08 9.88 1.42
N ARG A 134 2.36 9.91 2.73
CA ARG A 134 1.90 10.99 3.60
C ARG A 134 3.07 11.90 3.93
N SER A 135 2.92 13.20 3.68
CA SER A 135 3.95 14.19 3.92
C SER A 135 3.35 15.47 4.51
N ASN A 136 3.98 16.00 5.55
CA ASN A 136 3.59 17.25 6.19
C ASN A 136 4.83 18.12 6.41
N LEU A 137 4.74 19.39 6.04
CA LEU A 137 5.77 20.40 6.26
C LEU A 137 5.17 21.56 7.04
N VAL A 138 5.87 21.99 8.08
CA VAL A 138 5.54 23.19 8.85
C VAL A 138 6.79 24.07 8.91
N ALA A 139 6.72 25.25 8.33
CA ALA A 139 7.72 26.29 8.48
C ALA A 139 7.15 27.38 9.41
N ARG A 140 7.93 27.77 10.41
CA ARG A 140 7.66 28.92 11.29
C ARG A 140 8.78 29.93 11.10
N TRP A 141 8.40 31.18 10.91
CA TRP A 141 9.32 32.32 10.84
C TRP A 141 8.85 33.43 11.78
N GLU A 142 9.74 33.89 12.66
CA GLU A 142 9.56 35.10 13.47
C GLU A 142 10.23 36.28 12.77
N TYR A 143 9.47 37.14 12.13
CA TYR A 143 10.02 38.22 11.29
C TYR A 143 10.24 39.53 12.06
N LEU A 144 9.54 39.68 13.19
CA LEU A 144 9.73 40.73 14.19
C LEU A 144 9.51 40.12 15.57
N PRO A 145 10.09 40.68 16.65
CA PRO A 145 9.84 40.21 18.00
C PRO A 145 8.32 40.13 18.28
N GLY A 146 7.82 38.91 18.53
CA GLY A 146 6.39 38.67 18.79
C GLY A 146 5.49 38.59 17.55
N SER A 147 6.02 38.71 16.33
CA SER A 147 5.28 38.54 15.07
C SER A 147 5.76 37.31 14.31
N THR A 148 4.85 36.38 14.01
CA THR A 148 5.18 35.07 13.45
C THR A 148 4.36 34.73 12.22
N LEU A 149 5.01 34.14 11.22
CA LEU A 149 4.42 33.51 10.05
C LEU A 149 4.53 31.99 10.19
N TYR A 150 3.45 31.27 9.92
CA TYR A 150 3.45 29.83 9.74
C TYR A 150 3.02 29.50 8.32
N LEU A 151 3.76 28.61 7.67
CA LEU A 151 3.39 27.96 6.43
C LEU A 151 3.28 26.46 6.70
N VAL A 152 2.09 25.91 6.43
CA VAL A 152 1.81 24.48 6.57
C VAL A 152 1.46 23.93 5.21
N TRP A 153 2.14 22.86 4.81
CA TRP A 153 1.87 22.13 3.58
C TRP A 153 1.64 20.66 3.92
N GLN A 154 0.48 20.14 3.54
CA GLN A 154 0.16 18.73 3.62
C GLN A 154 0.08 18.17 2.21
N HIS A 155 0.70 17.01 2.02
CA HIS A 155 0.79 16.32 0.76
C HIS A 155 0.46 14.85 0.98
N ASN A 156 -0.59 14.38 0.31
CA ASN A 156 -1.03 13.00 0.42
C ASN A 156 -1.17 12.38 -0.98
N ARG A 157 -0.74 11.12 -1.10
CA ARG A 157 -0.97 10.27 -2.27
C ARG A 157 -1.38 8.90 -1.78
N SER A 158 -2.40 8.31 -2.39
CA SER A 158 -2.81 6.94 -2.11
C SER A 158 -3.38 6.34 -3.40
N TYR A 159 -2.87 5.17 -3.79
CA TYR A 159 -3.35 4.47 -4.98
C TYR A 159 -3.13 2.98 -4.84
N GLN A 160 -4.13 2.22 -5.28
CA GLN A 160 -4.04 0.77 -5.44
C GLN A 160 -4.02 0.45 -6.93
N ASP A 161 -2.96 -0.22 -7.38
CA ASP A 161 -2.85 -0.77 -8.71
C ASP A 161 -3.20 -2.26 -8.73
N ILE A 162 -3.76 -2.68 -9.86
CA ILE A 162 -4.13 -4.06 -10.19
C ILE A 162 -2.93 -4.82 -10.77
N ILE A 163 -1.87 -4.12 -11.19
CA ILE A 163 -0.64 -4.73 -11.70
C ILE A 163 0.36 -4.91 -10.56
N TYR A 164 0.92 -6.12 -10.45
CA TYR A 164 2.03 -6.41 -9.56
C TYR A 164 3.32 -5.79 -10.08
N HIS A 165 3.93 -4.90 -9.29
CA HIS A 165 5.24 -4.33 -9.58
C HIS A 165 6.27 -4.94 -8.61
N PRO A 166 7.25 -5.73 -9.08
CA PRO A 166 8.28 -6.28 -8.22
C PRO A 166 9.26 -5.19 -7.76
N GLY A 167 9.54 -5.18 -6.46
CA GLY A 167 10.65 -4.40 -5.87
C GLY A 167 10.25 -3.05 -5.29
N TRP A 168 11.06 -2.58 -4.35
CA TRP A 168 10.81 -1.31 -3.62
C TRP A 168 11.02 -0.08 -4.50
N GLU A 169 12.08 -0.06 -5.31
CA GLU A 169 12.46 1.10 -6.14
C GLU A 169 11.43 1.44 -7.22
N SER A 170 10.95 0.43 -7.95
CA SER A 170 9.94 0.58 -9.00
C SER A 170 8.60 1.11 -8.43
N ASN A 171 8.23 0.67 -7.22
CA ASN A 171 7.04 1.16 -6.54
C ASN A 171 7.20 2.59 -6.02
N LEU A 172 8.39 2.96 -5.54
CA LEU A 172 8.67 4.34 -5.10
C LEU A 172 8.62 5.35 -6.24
N ASP A 173 9.28 5.08 -7.38
CA ASP A 173 9.26 5.98 -8.53
C ASP A 173 7.82 6.21 -9.01
N ARG A 174 7.06 5.12 -9.11
CA ARG A 174 5.65 5.17 -9.45
C ARG A 174 4.83 5.96 -8.45
N MET A 175 5.08 5.78 -7.14
CA MET A 175 4.38 6.52 -6.08
C MET A 175 4.54 8.04 -6.23
N PHE A 176 5.71 8.53 -6.66
CA PHE A 176 5.92 9.96 -6.95
C PHE A 176 5.29 10.43 -8.28
N GLY A 177 4.86 9.51 -9.14
CA GLY A 177 4.05 9.80 -10.34
C GLY A 177 2.53 9.76 -10.11
N LEU A 178 2.06 9.26 -8.95
CA LEU A 178 0.62 9.14 -8.66
C LEU A 178 -0.06 10.49 -8.45
N PRO A 179 -1.37 10.60 -8.75
CA PRO A 179 -2.16 11.79 -8.43
C PRO A 179 -2.06 12.11 -6.94
N ALA A 180 -1.92 13.41 -6.64
CA ALA A 180 -1.64 13.89 -5.30
C ALA A 180 -2.63 14.96 -4.86
N THR A 181 -3.00 14.94 -3.59
CA THR A 181 -3.75 16.01 -2.94
C THR A 181 -2.79 16.88 -2.14
N ASN A 182 -2.84 18.19 -2.39
CA ASN A 182 -2.03 19.18 -1.68
C ASN A 182 -2.95 20.14 -0.94
N THR A 183 -2.65 20.40 0.34
CA THR A 183 -3.34 21.40 1.14
C THR A 183 -2.30 22.38 1.69
N PHE A 184 -2.56 23.67 1.50
CA PHE A 184 -1.68 24.75 1.96
C PHE A 184 -2.45 25.62 2.96
N MET A 185 -1.80 25.98 4.05
CA MET A 185 -2.32 26.92 5.04
C MET A 185 -1.23 27.92 5.42
N ILE A 186 -1.62 29.19 5.48
CA ILE A 186 -0.77 30.27 5.95
C ILE A 186 -1.45 30.89 7.17
N LYS A 187 -0.69 31.11 8.23
CA LYS A 187 -1.14 31.82 9.43
C LYS A 187 -0.16 32.94 9.75
N ILE A 188 -0.68 34.14 9.92
CA ILE A 188 0.11 35.34 10.24
C ILE A 188 -0.34 35.84 11.61
N ASN A 189 0.63 36.17 12.46
CA ASN A 189 0.42 36.88 13.70
C ASN A 189 1.33 38.12 13.71
N TYR A 190 0.75 39.27 14.03
CA TYR A 190 1.47 40.53 14.10
C TYR A 190 1.23 41.19 15.46
N TRP A 191 2.32 41.52 16.15
CA TRP A 191 2.27 42.26 17.39
C TRP A 191 2.32 43.76 17.12
N PHE A 192 1.27 44.49 17.52
CA PHE A 192 1.24 45.94 17.45
C PHE A 192 1.92 46.51 18.70
N ASN A 193 3.15 46.99 18.56
CA ASN A 193 3.78 47.81 19.59
C ASN A 193 3.40 49.28 19.35
N ARG A 194 3.03 50.00 20.41
CA ARG A 194 2.60 51.39 20.38
C ARG A 194 3.65 52.28 21.02
#